data_AF-A0A963QCA9-F1
#
_entry.id   AF-A0A963QCA9-F1
#
_cell.length_a   1.000
_cell.length_b   1.000
_cell.length_c   1.000
_cell.angle_alpha   90.00
_cell.angle_beta   90.00
_cell.angle_gamma   90.00
#
_symmetry.space_group_name_H-M   'P 1'
#
loop_
_entity.id
_entity.type
_entity.pdbx_description
1 polymer ?
#
loop_
_entity_poly.entity_id
_entity_poly.type
_entity_poly.pdbx_seq_one_letter_code
_entity_poly.pdbx_strand_id
1 'polypeptide(L)'
;VRERTSLDVKRTDFKLDTLSPHHFMHFRVVDDNGRQLATGRNLAAIKSELGGQARGAFQALAGLKVAAQPAAASVSAPAAAPQARSAGNAAGAPAKAAAELPSAAQRHVAWTFGELPELLEIRQKGQVLVGFPALIDGGDAVTMEVFDEPDVAAAKHRAGLRRLFALQLRDAIKYLEKNIPDLQKMGAAYMPLGTLEELRGQIIDVALERAFLMEPLPTDAEAFKRRLDEGRGRLTLIANEVARLAATILVEFAA
;
A
#
# COMPACT_ATOMS: atom_id res chain seq x y z
N VAL A 1 -31.19 -3.29 -2.12
CA VAL A 1 -32.41 -2.51 -2.48
C VAL A 1 -33.51 -3.45 -2.96
N ARG A 2 -33.32 -4.18 -4.06
CA ARG A 2 -34.29 -5.13 -4.62
C ARG A 2 -34.92 -6.10 -3.61
N GLU A 3 -34.13 -6.72 -2.72
CA GLU A 3 -34.63 -7.64 -1.69
C GLU A 3 -35.54 -6.99 -0.63
N ARG A 4 -35.39 -5.68 -0.39
CA ARG A 4 -36.13 -4.96 0.67
C ARG A 4 -37.26 -4.09 0.14
N THR A 5 -37.15 -3.62 -1.11
CA THR A 5 -38.11 -2.67 -1.70
C THR A 5 -38.84 -3.23 -2.91
N SER A 6 -38.48 -4.44 -3.38
CA SER A 6 -38.96 -5.03 -4.65
C SER A 6 -38.73 -4.16 -5.89
N LEU A 7 -37.95 -3.07 -5.77
CA LEU A 7 -37.61 -2.17 -6.86
C LEU A 7 -36.24 -2.55 -7.45
N ASP A 8 -36.24 -2.81 -8.76
CA ASP A 8 -35.03 -3.07 -9.55
C ASP A 8 -34.41 -1.74 -9.95
N VAL A 9 -33.52 -1.21 -9.11
CA VAL A 9 -32.82 0.06 -9.37
C VAL A 9 -31.66 -0.17 -10.33
N LYS A 10 -31.76 0.41 -11.53
CA LYS A 10 -30.75 0.35 -12.58
C LYS A 10 -29.91 1.63 -12.58
N ARG A 11 -28.68 1.54 -13.10
CA ARG A 11 -27.77 2.69 -13.19
C ARG A 11 -28.35 3.83 -14.04
N THR A 12 -29.19 3.51 -15.02
CA THR A 12 -29.90 4.46 -15.89
C THR A 12 -31.02 5.23 -15.18
N ASP A 13 -31.47 4.76 -14.01
CA ASP A 13 -32.54 5.41 -13.26
C ASP A 13 -32.05 6.67 -12.54
N PHE A 14 -30.73 6.81 -12.39
CA PHE A 14 -30.09 8.00 -11.84
C PHE A 14 -29.90 9.06 -12.94
N LYS A 15 -30.82 10.03 -12.98
CA LYS A 15 -30.71 11.24 -13.82
C LYS A 15 -29.75 12.23 -13.18
N LEU A 16 -28.45 12.02 -13.39
CA LEU A 16 -27.38 12.83 -12.79
C LEU A 16 -27.52 14.32 -13.12
N ASP A 17 -28.04 14.66 -14.30
CA ASP A 17 -28.36 16.01 -14.75
C ASP A 17 -29.43 16.73 -13.90
N THR A 18 -30.32 15.98 -13.26
CA THR A 18 -31.39 16.53 -12.40
C THR A 18 -31.03 16.62 -10.93
N LEU A 19 -29.86 16.09 -10.54
CA LEU A 19 -29.41 16.11 -9.16
C LEU A 19 -29.00 17.52 -8.74
N SER A 20 -29.44 17.94 -7.56
CA SER A 20 -29.02 19.21 -7.00
C SER A 20 -27.51 19.22 -6.69
N PRO A 21 -26.82 20.38 -6.79
CA PRO A 21 -25.36 20.48 -6.64
C PRO A 21 -24.76 19.95 -5.33
N HIS A 22 -25.56 19.76 -4.28
CA HIS A 22 -25.15 19.22 -2.97
C HIS A 22 -25.09 17.68 -2.93
N HIS A 23 -25.60 17.00 -3.96
CA HIS A 23 -25.44 15.54 -4.12
C HIS A 23 -24.12 15.16 -4.81
N PHE A 24 -23.36 16.16 -5.27
CA PHE A 24 -22.05 15.97 -5.87
C PHE A 24 -20.95 16.25 -4.85
N MET A 25 -19.89 15.46 -4.91
CA MET A 25 -18.70 15.70 -4.10
C MET A 25 -18.11 17.07 -4.41
N HIS A 26 -17.71 17.78 -3.37
CA HIS A 26 -17.02 19.05 -3.47
C HIS A 26 -15.55 18.84 -3.10
N PHE A 27 -14.67 19.00 -4.07
CA PHE A 27 -13.24 18.79 -3.92
C PHE A 27 -12.56 20.09 -3.48
N ARG A 28 -11.67 19.98 -2.50
CA ARG A 28 -10.75 21.03 -2.07
C ARG A 28 -9.34 20.46 -2.14
N VAL A 29 -8.48 21.09 -2.93
CA VAL A 29 -7.06 20.75 -3.02
C VAL A 29 -6.28 21.74 -2.18
N VAL A 30 -5.43 21.23 -1.29
CA VAL A 30 -4.57 22.03 -0.40
C VAL A 30 -3.11 21.64 -0.61
N ASP A 31 -2.20 22.57 -0.36
CA ASP A 31 -0.75 22.31 -0.32
C ASP A 31 -0.27 21.81 1.06
N ASP A 32 1.03 21.55 1.19
CA ASP A 32 1.68 21.08 2.42
C ASP A 32 1.53 22.07 3.60
N ASN A 33 1.25 23.34 3.32
CA ASN A 33 1.03 24.40 4.31
C ASN A 33 -0.46 24.61 4.62
N GLY A 34 -1.35 23.77 4.07
CA GLY A 34 -2.79 23.87 4.25
C GLY A 34 -3.46 24.99 3.43
N ARG A 35 -2.74 25.64 2.52
CA ARG A 35 -3.30 26.67 1.64
C ARG A 35 -4.09 26.01 0.52
N GLN A 36 -5.31 26.51 0.29
CA GLN A 36 -6.18 26.02 -0.77
C GLN A 36 -5.65 26.41 -2.15
N LEU A 37 -5.34 25.41 -2.98
CA LEU A 37 -4.86 25.55 -4.36
C LEU A 37 -6.00 25.57 -5.37
N ALA A 38 -7.02 24.73 -5.17
CA ALA A 38 -8.21 24.71 -6.02
C ALA A 38 -9.43 24.20 -5.24
N THR A 39 -10.62 24.58 -5.70
CA THR A 39 -11.87 24.08 -5.14
C THR A 39 -12.93 23.98 -6.22
N GLY A 40 -13.78 22.96 -6.16
CA GLY A 40 -14.87 22.83 -7.12
C GLY A 40 -15.51 21.46 -7.11
N ARG A 41 -16.54 21.30 -7.96
CA ARG A 41 -17.31 20.04 -8.08
C ARG A 41 -16.87 19.18 -9.27
N ASN A 42 -16.05 19.72 -10.17
CA ASN A 42 -15.53 19.01 -11.34
C ASN A 42 -14.07 18.62 -11.11
N LEU A 43 -13.84 17.36 -10.71
CA LEU A 43 -12.50 16.84 -10.46
C LEU A 43 -11.62 16.82 -11.72
N ALA A 44 -12.19 16.56 -12.90
CA ALA A 44 -11.43 16.49 -14.15
C ALA A 44 -10.87 17.88 -14.54
N ALA A 45 -11.66 18.93 -14.34
CA ALA A 45 -11.22 20.31 -14.55
C ALA A 45 -10.08 20.69 -13.58
N ILE A 46 -10.26 20.40 -12.28
CA ILE A 46 -9.24 20.66 -11.26
C ILE A 46 -7.94 19.89 -11.55
N LYS A 47 -8.04 18.63 -11.97
CA LYS A 47 -6.88 17.82 -12.38
C LYS A 47 -6.17 18.38 -13.61
N SER A 48 -6.91 18.91 -14.59
CA SER A 48 -6.30 19.52 -15.78
C SER A 48 -5.57 20.82 -15.44
N GLU A 49 -6.16 21.65 -14.58
CA GLU A 49 -5.60 22.93 -14.14
C GLU A 49 -4.32 22.74 -13.30
N LEU A 50 -4.39 21.87 -12.28
CA LEU A 50 -3.26 21.61 -11.39
C LEU A 50 -2.26 20.60 -11.98
N GLY A 51 -2.66 19.78 -12.95
CA GLY A 51 -1.80 18.75 -13.54
C GLY A 51 -0.60 19.32 -14.31
N GLY A 52 -0.67 20.56 -14.80
CA GLY A 52 0.49 21.25 -15.37
C GLY A 52 1.51 21.65 -14.31
N GLN A 53 1.05 22.27 -13.22
CA GLN A 53 1.89 22.76 -12.12
C GLN A 53 2.46 21.60 -11.29
N ALA A 54 1.66 20.57 -11.05
CA ALA A 54 2.06 19.35 -10.36
C ALA A 54 3.20 18.64 -11.12
N ARG A 55 3.09 18.46 -12.44
CA ARG A 55 4.15 17.82 -13.25
C ARG A 55 5.49 18.57 -13.14
N GLY A 56 5.48 19.90 -13.19
CA GLY A 56 6.68 20.71 -13.03
C GLY A 56 7.28 20.62 -11.62
N ALA A 57 6.45 20.67 -10.58
CA ALA A 57 6.89 20.54 -9.19
C ALA A 57 7.47 19.14 -8.89
N PHE A 58 6.85 18.08 -9.41
CA PHE A 58 7.35 16.71 -9.27
C PHE A 58 8.66 16.48 -10.03
N GLN A 59 8.85 17.09 -11.21
CA GLN A 59 10.13 17.05 -11.93
C GLN A 59 11.24 17.79 -11.19
N ALA A 60 10.94 18.95 -10.60
CA ALA A 60 11.92 19.72 -9.82
C ALA A 60 12.31 19.01 -8.51
N LEU A 61 11.36 18.43 -7.79
CA LEU A 61 11.61 17.66 -6.57
C LEU A 61 12.38 16.36 -6.86
N ALA A 62 12.08 15.68 -7.97
CA ALA A 62 12.86 14.54 -8.43
C ALA A 62 14.33 14.93 -8.74
N GLY A 63 14.55 16.09 -9.35
CA GLY A 63 15.90 16.62 -9.60
C GLY A 63 16.67 17.01 -8.32
N LEU A 64 15.98 17.61 -7.34
CA LEU A 64 16.58 18.04 -6.08
C LEU A 64 16.91 16.88 -5.13
N LYS A 65 16.11 15.81 -5.09
CA LYS A 65 16.41 14.59 -4.31
C LYS A 65 17.63 13.83 -4.84
N VAL A 66 17.96 13.96 -6.14
CA VAL A 66 19.18 13.38 -6.71
C VAL A 66 20.45 14.14 -6.26
N ALA A 67 20.34 15.41 -5.88
CA ALA A 67 21.47 16.23 -5.44
C ALA A 67 21.74 16.18 -3.91
N ALA A 68 20.78 15.70 -3.11
CA ALA A 68 20.82 15.77 -1.64
C ALA A 68 21.05 14.42 -0.93
N GLN A 69 21.68 13.43 -1.59
CA GLN A 69 22.24 12.27 -0.89
C GLN A 69 23.70 12.58 -0.49
N PRO A 70 24.03 12.67 0.81
CA PRO A 70 25.41 12.80 1.25
C PRO A 70 26.10 11.43 1.15
N ALA A 71 27.14 11.35 0.32
CA ALA A 71 28.05 10.22 0.28
C ALA A 71 28.80 10.12 1.60
N ALA A 72 28.39 9.18 2.45
CA ALA A 72 29.14 8.78 3.63
C ALA A 72 30.28 7.83 3.21
N ALA A 73 31.53 8.25 3.45
CA ALA A 73 32.61 7.48 4.09
C ALA A 73 34.00 7.90 3.58
N SER A 74 34.82 8.47 4.46
CA SER A 74 36.08 7.89 4.97
C SER A 74 37.12 8.96 5.31
N VAL A 75 37.72 8.76 6.47
CA VAL A 75 38.77 9.55 7.11
C VAL A 75 40.13 9.27 6.48
N SER A 76 40.82 10.32 6.01
CA SER A 76 42.28 10.43 6.05
C SER A 76 42.69 11.87 5.71
N ALA A 77 43.43 12.50 6.64
CA ALA A 77 43.96 13.86 6.54
C ALA A 77 45.41 13.83 5.92
N PRO A 78 46.07 14.97 5.66
CA PRO A 78 46.39 15.40 4.29
C PRO A 78 47.90 15.56 4.02
N ALA A 79 48.32 15.51 2.74
CA ALA A 79 49.56 16.17 2.30
C ALA A 79 49.63 16.39 0.78
N ALA A 80 49.90 17.65 0.41
CA ALA A 80 50.61 18.15 -0.77
C ALA A 80 49.94 18.11 -2.18
N ALA A 81 49.78 19.31 -2.75
CA ALA A 81 49.67 19.61 -4.18
C ALA A 81 51.08 19.97 -4.75
N PRO A 82 51.29 20.39 -6.02
CA PRO A 82 50.40 20.42 -7.21
C PRO A 82 51.06 19.87 -8.52
N GLN A 83 50.29 19.69 -9.62
CA GLN A 83 50.55 20.21 -11.00
C GLN A 83 49.94 19.40 -12.18
N ALA A 84 49.29 20.17 -13.08
CA ALA A 84 49.36 20.18 -14.56
C ALA A 84 48.82 19.06 -15.48
N ARG A 85 47.75 19.45 -16.22
CA ARG A 85 47.50 19.41 -17.70
C ARG A 85 47.22 18.10 -18.48
N SER A 86 46.29 18.28 -19.43
CA SER A 86 45.95 17.50 -20.65
C SER A 86 44.92 16.37 -20.46
N ALA A 87 43.69 16.50 -20.97
CA ALA A 87 43.20 16.38 -22.36
C ALA A 87 42.96 14.91 -22.79
N GLY A 88 41.70 14.55 -23.06
CA GLY A 88 41.34 13.37 -23.86
C GLY A 88 40.21 12.49 -23.31
N ASN A 89 39.14 12.38 -24.10
CA ASN A 89 38.09 11.34 -24.11
C ASN A 89 37.05 11.29 -22.97
N ALA A 90 35.98 12.06 -23.17
CA ALA A 90 34.66 11.71 -22.66
C ALA A 90 34.07 10.56 -23.50
N ALA A 91 34.21 9.33 -22.99
CA ALA A 91 33.44 8.17 -23.45
C ALA A 91 32.70 7.58 -22.23
N GLY A 92 31.36 7.70 -22.27
CA GLY A 92 30.42 6.83 -21.58
C GLY A 92 30.49 6.76 -20.06
N ALA A 93 29.91 7.75 -19.36
CA ALA A 93 29.42 7.49 -18.02
C ALA A 93 28.20 6.55 -18.11
N PRO A 94 28.17 5.42 -17.36
CA PRO A 94 27.10 4.45 -17.45
C PRO A 94 25.80 5.07 -16.94
N ALA A 95 24.73 4.87 -17.70
CA ALA A 95 23.37 5.19 -17.30
C ALA A 95 23.09 4.57 -15.93
N LYS A 96 22.72 5.42 -14.96
CA LYS A 96 22.18 4.98 -13.67
C LYS A 96 21.01 4.05 -13.98
N ALA A 97 21.17 2.78 -13.65
CA ALA A 97 20.24 1.72 -13.96
C ALA A 97 18.83 2.15 -13.54
N ALA A 98 17.90 2.15 -14.50
CA ALA A 98 16.50 2.03 -14.18
C ALA A 98 16.37 0.83 -13.24
N ALA A 99 15.77 1.02 -12.08
CA ALA A 99 15.51 -0.07 -11.16
C ALA A 99 14.59 -1.07 -11.88
N GLU A 100 15.19 -2.07 -12.52
CA GLU A 100 14.49 -3.25 -12.99
C GLU A 100 13.99 -3.97 -11.74
N LEU A 101 12.68 -3.93 -11.51
CA LEU A 101 12.08 -4.81 -10.53
C LEU A 101 12.47 -6.26 -10.87
N PRO A 102 12.71 -7.12 -9.86
CA PRO A 102 12.68 -8.55 -10.09
C PRO A 102 11.40 -8.90 -10.86
N SER A 103 11.50 -9.84 -11.81
CA SER A 103 10.41 -10.25 -12.69
C SER A 103 9.08 -10.30 -11.93
N ALA A 104 8.01 -9.70 -12.47
CA ALA A 104 6.69 -9.67 -11.84
C ALA A 104 6.17 -11.07 -11.43
N ALA A 105 6.70 -12.13 -12.05
CA ALA A 105 6.40 -13.52 -11.74
C ALA A 105 7.22 -14.12 -10.58
N GLN A 106 8.21 -13.41 -10.04
CA GLN A 106 9.05 -13.91 -8.96
C GLN A 106 8.27 -13.97 -7.65
N ARG A 107 8.31 -15.14 -7.02
CA ARG A 107 7.59 -15.44 -5.79
C ARG A 107 8.48 -15.16 -4.59
N HIS A 108 8.01 -14.33 -3.68
CA HIS A 108 8.73 -13.93 -2.48
C HIS A 108 8.00 -14.41 -1.23
N VAL A 109 8.73 -15.04 -0.30
CA VAL A 109 8.21 -15.44 1.03
C VAL A 109 8.76 -14.56 2.16
N ALA A 110 9.75 -13.74 1.83
CA ALA A 110 10.39 -12.75 2.69
C ALA A 110 10.68 -11.50 1.86
N TRP A 111 11.01 -10.39 2.53
CA TRP A 111 11.37 -9.15 1.86
C TRP A 111 12.73 -9.29 1.15
N THR A 112 12.72 -9.60 -0.15
CA THR A 112 13.95 -9.87 -0.94
C THR A 112 13.99 -9.13 -2.28
N PHE A 113 13.13 -8.12 -2.46
CA PHE A 113 12.92 -7.40 -3.71
C PHE A 113 13.41 -5.93 -3.67
N GLY A 114 14.14 -5.54 -2.62
CA GLY A 114 14.67 -4.18 -2.47
C GLY A 114 13.63 -3.19 -1.93
N GLU A 115 13.84 -1.90 -2.17
CA GLU A 115 12.90 -0.85 -1.76
C GLU A 115 11.74 -0.74 -2.74
N LEU A 116 10.54 -0.48 -2.22
CA LEU A 116 9.33 -0.24 -2.99
C LEU A 116 9.12 1.27 -3.17
N PRO A 117 9.41 1.84 -4.36
CA PRO A 117 9.13 3.25 -4.62
C PRO A 117 7.63 3.49 -4.75
N GLU A 118 7.17 4.71 -4.47
CA GLU A 118 5.76 5.09 -4.63
C GLU A 118 5.31 5.06 -6.11
N LEU A 119 6.23 5.35 -7.04
CA LEU A 119 5.99 5.29 -8.47
C LEU A 119 7.15 4.57 -9.17
N LEU A 120 6.81 3.77 -10.18
CA LEU A 120 7.77 3.05 -11.00
C LEU A 120 7.54 3.38 -12.48
N GLU A 121 8.61 3.75 -13.18
CA GLU A 121 8.58 3.93 -14.63
C GLU A 121 8.83 2.59 -15.34
N ILE A 122 7.82 2.08 -16.05
CA ILE A 122 7.94 0.89 -16.90
C ILE A 122 8.03 1.32 -18.37
N ARG A 123 8.93 0.69 -19.12
CA ARG A 123 8.95 0.80 -20.59
C ARG A 123 8.16 -0.34 -21.20
N GLN A 124 6.91 -0.08 -21.59
CA GLN A 124 6.05 -1.07 -22.23
C GLN A 124 5.82 -0.68 -23.70
N LYS A 125 6.13 -1.56 -24.64
CA LYS A 125 5.92 -1.36 -26.10
C LYS A 125 6.50 -0.05 -26.66
N GLY A 126 7.64 0.40 -26.14
CA GLY A 126 8.30 1.65 -26.58
C GLY A 126 7.76 2.94 -25.95
N GLN A 127 6.76 2.85 -25.05
CA GLN A 127 6.23 3.97 -24.29
C GLN A 127 6.66 3.87 -22.82
N VAL A 128 7.05 4.99 -22.22
CA VAL A 128 7.33 5.10 -20.78
C VAL A 128 5.99 5.32 -20.08
N LEU A 129 5.56 4.34 -19.28
CA LEU A 129 4.36 4.41 -18.46
C LEU A 129 4.77 4.42 -16.99
N VAL A 130 4.24 5.38 -16.22
CA VAL A 130 4.44 5.42 -14.76
C VAL A 130 3.29 4.67 -14.11
N GLY A 131 3.60 3.76 -13.19
CA GLY A 131 2.61 3.00 -12.43
C GLY A 131 2.99 2.84 -10.96
N PHE A 132 2.05 2.31 -10.19
CA PHE A 132 2.14 2.09 -8.75
C PHE A 132 2.46 0.62 -8.48
N PRO A 133 3.65 0.28 -7.97
CA PRO A 133 3.99 -1.08 -7.63
C PRO A 133 3.19 -1.56 -6.42
N ALA A 134 2.73 -2.81 -6.46
CA ALA A 134 1.98 -3.43 -5.40
C ALA A 134 2.45 -4.87 -5.18
N LEU A 135 2.33 -5.31 -3.92
CA LEU A 135 2.52 -6.71 -3.57
C LEU A 135 1.18 -7.42 -3.74
N ILE A 136 1.18 -8.53 -4.45
CA ILE A 136 -0.01 -9.35 -4.69
C ILE A 136 0.03 -10.57 -3.79
N ASP A 137 -1.09 -10.81 -3.10
CA ASP A 137 -1.28 -12.02 -2.31
C ASP A 137 -1.44 -13.24 -3.23
N GLY A 138 -0.44 -14.12 -3.24
CA GLY A 138 -0.46 -15.41 -3.93
C GLY A 138 -0.74 -16.60 -3.03
N GLY A 139 -1.14 -16.38 -1.77
CA GLY A 139 -1.49 -17.42 -0.78
C GLY A 139 -0.30 -17.97 0.02
N ASP A 140 0.66 -18.59 -0.66
CA ASP A 140 1.89 -19.15 -0.07
C ASP A 140 3.14 -18.30 -0.34
N ALA A 141 3.02 -17.29 -1.20
CA ALA A 141 4.03 -16.28 -1.50
C ALA A 141 3.35 -14.97 -1.90
N VAL A 142 4.16 -13.91 -2.03
CA VAL A 142 3.74 -12.66 -2.68
C VAL A 142 4.47 -12.48 -4.00
N THR A 143 3.79 -11.88 -4.97
CA THR A 143 4.39 -11.45 -6.24
C THR A 143 4.32 -9.93 -6.35
N MET A 144 5.00 -9.36 -7.34
CA MET A 144 5.02 -7.92 -7.57
C MET A 144 4.36 -7.61 -8.90
N GLU A 145 3.39 -6.70 -8.87
CA GLU A 145 2.73 -6.21 -10.08
C GLU A 145 2.63 -4.68 -10.02
N VAL A 146 2.51 -4.06 -11.19
CA VAL A 146 2.40 -2.60 -11.29
C VAL A 146 1.06 -2.24 -11.88
N PHE A 147 0.37 -1.31 -11.21
CA PHE A 147 -0.97 -0.86 -11.54
C PHE A 147 -0.95 0.57 -12.06
N ASP A 148 -1.93 0.92 -12.85
CA ASP A 148 -2.20 2.28 -13.32
C ASP A 148 -3.01 3.10 -12.30
N GLU A 149 -3.93 2.45 -11.59
CA GLU A 149 -4.76 3.07 -10.56
C GLU A 149 -4.12 2.99 -9.15
N PRO A 150 -3.88 4.12 -8.47
CA PRO A 150 -3.23 4.14 -7.16
C PRO A 150 -4.07 3.46 -6.07
N ASP A 151 -5.39 3.62 -6.09
CA ASP A 151 -6.28 3.05 -5.07
C ASP A 151 -6.32 1.52 -5.16
N VAL A 152 -6.33 0.98 -6.39
CA VAL A 152 -6.26 -0.47 -6.63
C VAL A 152 -4.89 -1.00 -6.20
N ALA A 153 -3.81 -0.30 -6.56
CA ALA A 153 -2.46 -0.64 -6.15
C ALA A 153 -2.33 -0.70 -4.63
N ALA A 154 -2.81 0.33 -3.92
CA ALA A 154 -2.74 0.43 -2.47
C ALA A 154 -3.54 -0.70 -1.79
N ALA A 155 -4.76 -0.99 -2.26
CA ALA A 155 -5.57 -2.07 -1.72
C ALA A 155 -4.90 -3.45 -1.91
N LYS A 156 -4.38 -3.71 -3.12
CA LYS A 156 -3.66 -4.95 -3.41
C LYS A 156 -2.37 -5.04 -2.60
N HIS A 157 -1.59 -3.98 -2.57
CA HIS A 157 -0.34 -3.89 -1.83
C HIS A 157 -0.54 -4.15 -0.33
N ARG A 158 -1.60 -3.61 0.27
CA ARG A 158 -1.96 -3.86 1.67
C ARG A 158 -2.25 -5.35 1.91
N ALA A 159 -3.00 -6.00 1.01
CA ALA A 159 -3.25 -7.45 1.09
C ALA A 159 -1.96 -8.26 0.92
N GLY A 160 -1.09 -7.88 -0.02
CA GLY A 160 0.22 -8.52 -0.20
C GLY A 160 1.14 -8.35 1.01
N LEU A 161 1.21 -7.16 1.61
CA LEU A 161 1.97 -6.94 2.85
C LEU A 161 1.45 -7.80 4.00
N ARG A 162 0.12 -7.88 4.17
CA ARG A 162 -0.51 -8.76 5.16
C ARG A 162 -0.07 -10.20 4.97
N ARG A 163 -0.06 -10.69 3.72
CA ARG A 163 0.43 -12.03 3.38
C ARG A 163 1.90 -12.18 3.75
N LEU A 164 2.74 -11.23 3.39
CA LEU A 164 4.17 -11.29 3.68
C LEU A 164 4.44 -11.36 5.19
N PHE A 165 3.72 -10.59 6.02
CA PHE A 165 3.76 -10.72 7.48
C PHE A 165 3.27 -12.09 7.95
N ALA A 166 2.16 -12.59 7.40
CA ALA A 166 1.63 -13.90 7.76
C ALA A 166 2.63 -15.04 7.49
N LEU A 167 3.36 -14.97 6.37
CA LEU A 167 4.40 -15.95 6.03
C LEU A 167 5.57 -15.95 7.01
N GLN A 168 5.87 -14.82 7.64
CA GLN A 168 6.91 -14.68 8.68
C GLN A 168 6.44 -15.06 10.08
N LEU A 169 5.11 -15.18 10.28
CA LEU A 169 4.47 -15.39 11.58
C LEU A 169 3.69 -16.71 11.65
N ARG A 170 4.05 -17.70 10.82
CA ARG A 170 3.32 -18.98 10.70
C ARG A 170 3.05 -19.65 12.04
N ASP A 171 4.02 -19.69 12.95
CA ASP A 171 3.85 -20.35 14.25
C ASP A 171 2.96 -19.55 15.20
N ALA A 172 3.07 -18.22 15.17
CA ALA A 172 2.18 -17.35 15.94
C ALA A 172 0.73 -17.47 15.45
N ILE A 173 0.52 -17.50 14.13
CA ILE A 173 -0.81 -17.70 13.52
C ILE A 173 -1.38 -19.05 13.90
N LYS A 174 -0.61 -20.15 13.75
CA LYS A 174 -1.04 -21.49 14.18
C LYS A 174 -1.39 -21.55 15.67
N TYR A 175 -0.67 -20.81 16.51
CA TYR A 175 -1.01 -20.69 17.92
C TYR A 175 -2.35 -19.97 18.10
N LEU A 176 -2.58 -18.85 17.42
CA LEU A 176 -3.85 -18.11 17.51
C LEU A 176 -5.03 -18.94 17.00
N GLU A 177 -4.88 -19.64 15.88
CA GLU A 177 -5.92 -20.52 15.35
C GLU A 177 -6.43 -21.55 16.37
N LYS A 178 -5.59 -21.95 17.33
CA LYS A 178 -5.93 -22.89 18.40
C LYS A 178 -6.40 -22.22 19.70
N ASN A 179 -6.04 -20.95 19.91
CA ASN A 179 -6.22 -20.26 21.19
C ASN A 179 -7.18 -19.06 21.11
N ILE A 180 -7.95 -18.89 20.03
CA ILE A 180 -9.00 -17.87 19.97
C ILE A 180 -10.11 -18.23 20.99
N PRO A 181 -10.43 -17.32 21.94
CA PRO A 181 -11.43 -17.57 22.96
C PRO A 181 -12.84 -17.69 22.36
N ASP A 182 -13.67 -18.55 22.94
CA ASP A 182 -15.08 -18.77 22.58
C ASP A 182 -15.36 -19.06 21.08
N LEU A 183 -14.34 -19.48 20.31
CA LEU A 183 -14.44 -19.69 18.87
C LEU A 183 -15.58 -20.62 18.46
N GLN A 184 -15.80 -21.72 19.20
CA GLN A 184 -16.87 -22.67 18.91
C GLN A 184 -18.27 -22.04 19.06
N LYS A 185 -18.46 -21.21 20.09
CA LYS A 185 -19.74 -20.50 20.31
C LYS A 185 -19.98 -19.47 19.21
N MET A 186 -18.95 -18.71 18.85
CA MET A 186 -19.03 -17.76 17.73
C MET A 186 -19.32 -18.49 16.42
N GLY A 187 -18.70 -19.64 16.18
CA GLY A 187 -18.96 -20.48 15.01
C GLY A 187 -20.43 -20.86 14.88
N ALA A 188 -21.07 -21.24 15.98
CA ALA A 188 -22.50 -21.54 15.97
C ALA A 188 -23.36 -20.31 15.60
N ALA A 189 -23.02 -19.12 16.10
CA ALA A 189 -23.71 -17.88 15.75
C ALA A 189 -23.40 -17.39 14.32
N TYR A 190 -22.25 -17.78 13.75
CA TYR A 190 -21.82 -17.40 12.40
C TYR A 190 -22.33 -18.34 11.30
N MET A 191 -22.90 -19.51 11.63
CA MET A 191 -23.45 -20.47 10.66
C MET A 191 -24.32 -19.88 9.54
N PRO A 192 -25.21 -18.88 9.77
CA PRO A 192 -26.00 -18.30 8.67
C PRO A 192 -25.18 -17.39 7.72
N LEU A 193 -23.98 -16.98 8.12
CA LEU A 193 -23.11 -16.06 7.38
C LEU A 193 -21.94 -16.76 6.69
N GLY A 194 -21.49 -17.90 7.22
CA GLY A 194 -20.38 -18.68 6.67
C GLY A 194 -19.89 -19.79 7.60
N THR A 195 -18.65 -20.20 7.38
CA THR A 195 -18.01 -21.31 8.11
C THR A 195 -17.16 -20.84 9.29
N LEU A 196 -16.86 -21.77 10.21
CA LEU A 196 -15.99 -21.49 11.35
C LEU A 196 -14.56 -21.15 10.90
N GLU A 197 -14.06 -21.80 9.86
CA GLU A 197 -12.75 -21.58 9.26
C GLU A 197 -12.64 -20.17 8.67
N GLU A 198 -13.68 -19.71 7.96
CA GLU A 198 -13.74 -18.34 7.42
C GLU A 198 -13.75 -17.29 8.53
N LEU A 199 -14.57 -17.49 9.58
CA LEU A 199 -14.59 -16.58 10.73
C LEU A 199 -13.22 -16.50 11.41
N ARG A 200 -12.58 -17.66 11.62
CA ARG A 200 -11.23 -17.73 12.20
C ARG A 200 -10.23 -16.96 11.34
N GLY A 201 -10.26 -17.17 10.03
CA GLY A 201 -9.41 -16.46 9.07
C GLY A 201 -9.62 -14.96 9.14
N GLN A 202 -10.87 -14.49 9.15
CA GLN A 202 -11.21 -13.06 9.25
C GLN A 202 -10.71 -12.42 10.54
N ILE A 203 -10.83 -13.11 11.69
CA ILE A 203 -10.31 -12.60 12.97
C ILE A 203 -8.79 -12.41 12.90
N ILE A 204 -8.08 -13.39 12.35
CA ILE A 204 -6.62 -13.35 12.22
C ILE A 204 -6.19 -12.26 11.24
N ASP A 205 -6.87 -12.17 10.09
CA ASP A 205 -6.63 -11.15 9.08
C ASP A 205 -6.76 -9.74 9.66
N VAL A 206 -7.86 -9.45 10.36
CA VAL A 206 -8.07 -8.15 11.03
C VAL A 206 -7.00 -7.90 12.10
N ALA A 207 -6.59 -8.93 12.84
CA ALA A 207 -5.53 -8.81 13.85
C ALA A 207 -4.18 -8.47 13.21
N LEU A 208 -3.82 -9.11 12.09
CA LEU A 208 -2.61 -8.82 11.34
C LEU A 208 -2.62 -7.39 10.79
N GLU A 209 -3.74 -6.95 10.22
CA GLU A 209 -3.86 -5.59 9.69
C GLU A 209 -3.67 -4.53 10.77
N ARG A 210 -4.29 -4.71 11.94
CA ARG A 210 -4.15 -3.80 13.09
C ARG A 210 -2.76 -3.84 13.71
N ALA A 211 -2.11 -5.00 13.75
CA ALA A 211 -0.79 -5.16 14.36
C ALA A 211 0.33 -4.62 13.47
N PHE A 212 0.23 -4.79 12.14
CA PHE A 212 1.36 -4.60 11.23
C PHE A 212 1.14 -3.58 10.12
N LEU A 213 -0.09 -3.16 9.80
CA LEU A 213 -0.39 -2.29 8.66
C LEU A 213 -0.86 -0.89 9.05
N MET A 214 -0.27 -0.34 10.11
CA MET A 214 -0.41 1.08 10.46
C MET A 214 0.43 1.94 9.52
N GLU A 215 -0.10 3.07 9.09
CA GLU A 215 0.66 4.04 8.28
C GLU A 215 1.76 4.73 9.11
N PRO A 216 2.93 5.02 8.53
CA PRO A 216 3.34 4.69 7.16
C PRO A 216 3.63 3.19 6.98
N LEU A 217 3.22 2.62 5.85
CA LEU A 217 3.54 1.22 5.49
C LEU A 217 5.06 1.02 5.29
N PRO A 218 5.60 -0.17 5.56
CA PRO A 218 7.01 -0.46 5.30
C PRO A 218 7.28 -0.46 3.80
N THR A 219 8.29 0.30 3.37
CA THR A 219 8.74 0.41 1.97
C THR A 219 10.10 -0.26 1.73
N ASP A 220 10.75 -0.77 2.79
CA ASP A 220 12.04 -1.43 2.74
C ASP A 220 12.15 -2.58 3.75
N ALA A 221 13.22 -3.36 3.64
CA ALA A 221 13.44 -4.54 4.48
C ALA A 221 13.65 -4.19 5.96
N GLU A 222 14.27 -3.06 6.28
CA GLU A 222 14.55 -2.64 7.65
C GLU A 222 13.27 -2.19 8.36
N ALA A 223 12.46 -1.38 7.70
CA ALA A 223 11.14 -0.95 8.15
C ALA A 223 10.21 -2.14 8.34
N PHE A 224 10.22 -3.09 7.40
CA PHE A 224 9.45 -4.33 7.52
C PHE A 224 9.88 -5.15 8.74
N LYS A 225 11.20 -5.36 8.92
CA LYS A 225 11.73 -6.11 10.07
C LYS A 225 11.41 -5.43 11.41
N ARG A 226 11.59 -4.10 11.49
CA ARG A 226 11.23 -3.31 12.68
C ARG A 226 9.75 -3.49 13.03
N ARG A 227 8.86 -3.38 12.03
CA ARG A 227 7.41 -3.58 12.21
C ARG A 227 7.08 -5.00 12.68
N LEU A 228 7.76 -6.00 12.13
CA LEU A 228 7.59 -7.40 12.51
C LEU A 228 7.95 -7.61 13.99
N ASP A 229 9.10 -7.09 14.43
CA ASP A 229 9.60 -7.27 15.80
C ASP A 229 8.72 -6.52 16.82
N GLU A 230 8.30 -5.29 16.51
CA GLU A 230 7.39 -4.51 17.37
C GLU A 230 5.97 -5.06 17.43
N GLY A 231 5.48 -5.67 16.33
CA GLY A 231 4.11 -6.16 16.23
C GLY A 231 3.92 -7.57 16.82
N ARG A 232 4.97 -8.40 16.85
CA ARG A 232 4.89 -9.80 17.28
C ARG A 232 4.30 -9.97 18.68
N GLY A 233 4.71 -9.14 19.65
CA GLY A 233 4.19 -9.19 21.02
C GLY A 233 2.74 -8.69 21.16
N ARG A 234 2.27 -7.84 20.24
CA ARG A 234 0.93 -7.24 20.27
C ARG A 234 -0.12 -8.08 19.55
N LEU A 235 0.28 -8.90 18.59
CA LEU A 235 -0.63 -9.67 17.74
C LEU A 235 -1.63 -10.51 18.55
N THR A 236 -1.18 -11.23 19.57
CA THR A 236 -2.07 -12.08 20.39
C THR A 236 -3.11 -11.27 21.17
N LEU A 237 -2.72 -10.12 21.72
CA LEU A 237 -3.63 -9.25 22.46
C LEU A 237 -4.70 -8.68 21.53
N ILE A 238 -4.29 -8.23 20.33
CA ILE A 238 -5.19 -7.69 19.31
C ILE A 238 -6.13 -8.79 18.81
N ALA A 239 -5.64 -10.00 18.53
CA ALA A 239 -6.47 -11.11 18.08
C ALA A 239 -7.56 -11.45 19.12
N ASN A 240 -7.22 -11.47 20.40
CA ASN A 240 -8.19 -11.71 21.48
C ASN A 240 -9.22 -10.58 21.60
N GLU A 241 -8.81 -9.32 21.40
CA GLU A 241 -9.72 -8.18 21.37
C GLU A 241 -10.69 -8.27 20.18
N VAL A 242 -10.17 -8.55 18.98
CA VAL A 242 -10.97 -8.73 17.76
C VAL A 242 -11.97 -9.88 17.95
N ALA A 243 -11.52 -11.01 18.48
CA ALA A 243 -12.39 -12.16 18.78
C ALA A 243 -13.51 -11.79 19.75
N ARG A 244 -13.21 -11.03 20.82
CA ARG A 244 -14.23 -10.59 21.79
C ARG A 244 -15.27 -9.68 21.13
N LEU A 245 -14.83 -8.73 20.31
CA LEU A 245 -15.74 -7.83 19.58
C LEU A 245 -16.60 -8.62 18.58
N ALA A 246 -16.01 -9.55 17.84
CA ALA A 246 -16.74 -10.43 16.93
C ALA A 246 -17.80 -11.26 17.67
N ALA A 247 -17.46 -11.80 18.85
CA ALA A 247 -18.42 -12.52 19.68
C ALA A 247 -19.62 -11.64 20.08
N THR A 248 -19.37 -10.41 20.55
CA THR A 248 -20.44 -9.47 20.90
C THR A 248 -21.35 -9.17 19.71
N ILE A 249 -20.77 -8.85 18.55
CA ILE A 249 -21.52 -8.53 17.33
C ILE A 249 -22.36 -9.72 16.87
N LEU A 250 -21.82 -10.94 16.92
CA LEU A 250 -22.56 -12.13 16.51
C LEU A 250 -23.70 -12.49 17.46
N VAL A 251 -23.52 -12.26 18.76
CA VAL A 251 -24.59 -12.44 19.74
C VAL A 251 -25.71 -11.42 19.49
N GLU A 252 -25.38 -10.16 19.25
CA GLU A 252 -26.37 -9.12 18.92
C GLU A 252 -27.08 -9.40 17.59
N PHE A 253 -26.38 -9.94 16.60
CA PHE A 253 -26.98 -10.32 15.31
C PHE A 253 -27.94 -11.50 15.43
N ALA A 254 -27.67 -12.44 16.36
CA ALA A 254 -28.50 -13.62 16.59
C ALA A 254 -29.71 -13.38 17.52
N ALA A 255 -29.76 -12.22 18.20
CA ALA A 255 -30.84 -11.81 19.10
C ALA A 255 -32.01 -11.18 18.32
#